data_AF-A0A926T5H8-F1
#
_entry.id   AF-A0A926T5H8-F1
#
_cell.length_a   1.000
_cell.length_b   1.000
_cell.length_c   1.000
_cell.angle_alpha   90.00
_cell.angle_beta   90.00
_cell.angle_gamma   90.00
#
_symmetry.space_group_name_H-M   'P 1'
#
loop_
_entity.id
_entity.type
_entity.pdbx_description
1 polymer ?
#
loop_
_entity_poly.entity_id
_entity_poly.type
_entity_poly.pdbx_seq_one_letter_code
_entity_poly.pdbx_strand_id
1 'polypeptide(L)'
;MKVSKEDFQWAASQELIAPEQAEALWEALSERNKSRSQFGMANAAYSFGAAIVICAMGWFMLLAEEAFGSGGVCLTASFYILCFFLAGTILWYKKNLKVLGGLLVTIAVCLAPLATYSLQRWLGIWPLGNPGNYQDYYIWVKGSRFLLELATILAGAVALKAIPFPFLSAPITFSLWYMSMDLTPLLFGQIAFTWEQQLLVGLWFGLACLVVAYWVDLHTKRGQEDYAFWLYLFGLLSFWIALSLMGGDSDLQRFLYCLINGGLIVLSALLKRRVFLLFGGMGVLGYLSNLAYQIFQDSVFSPFTLTVVGIAIISLGLLSQCRRPKIERLIFRLLPQRLRQILLKDN
;
A
#
# COMPACT_ATOMS: atom_id res chain seq x y z
N MET A 1 2.37 -23.35 2.46
CA MET A 1 1.07 -24.06 2.28
C MET A 1 0.18 -23.70 3.46
N LYS A 2 -1.09 -23.31 3.25
CA LYS A 2 -2.08 -23.25 4.34
C LYS A 2 -2.70 -24.63 4.40
N VAL A 3 -2.61 -25.30 5.56
CA VAL A 3 -3.14 -26.65 5.76
C VAL A 3 -4.39 -26.53 6.62
N SER A 4 -5.50 -27.09 6.16
CA SER A 4 -6.78 -27.12 6.86
C SER A 4 -7.00 -28.48 7.54
N LYS A 5 -8.01 -28.58 8.41
CA LYS A 5 -8.41 -29.88 8.98
C LYS A 5 -8.82 -30.88 7.89
N GLU A 6 -9.43 -30.37 6.82
CA GLU A 6 -9.87 -31.16 5.66
C GLU A 6 -8.67 -31.77 4.92
N ASP A 7 -7.53 -31.09 4.85
CA ASP A 7 -6.32 -31.64 4.23
C ASP A 7 -5.78 -32.86 5.00
N PHE A 8 -5.89 -32.85 6.34
CA PHE A 8 -5.51 -34.00 7.18
C PHE A 8 -6.51 -35.15 7.05
N GLN A 9 -7.81 -34.84 6.93
CA GLN A 9 -8.84 -35.85 6.68
C GLN A 9 -8.71 -36.46 5.27
N TRP A 10 -8.34 -35.65 4.28
CA TRP A 10 -7.99 -36.11 2.95
C TRP A 10 -6.76 -37.03 2.97
N ALA A 11 -5.70 -36.66 3.71
CA ALA A 11 -4.53 -37.52 3.84
C ALA A 11 -4.87 -38.86 4.52
N ALA A 12 -5.77 -38.85 5.50
CA ALA A 12 -6.28 -40.07 6.14
C ALA A 12 -7.14 -40.92 5.18
N SER A 13 -7.97 -40.29 4.33
CA SER A 13 -8.79 -41.01 3.34
C SER A 13 -7.98 -41.59 2.18
N GLN A 14 -6.77 -41.07 1.94
CA GLN A 14 -5.79 -41.64 1.00
C GLN A 14 -4.89 -42.70 1.65
N GLU A 15 -5.16 -43.12 2.90
CA GLU A 15 -4.36 -44.08 3.67
C GLU A 15 -2.88 -43.66 3.86
N LEU A 16 -2.56 -42.37 3.68
CA LEU A 16 -1.21 -41.83 3.87
C LEU A 16 -0.85 -41.71 5.36
N ILE A 17 -1.85 -41.52 6.21
CA ILE A 17 -1.76 -41.44 7.67
C ILE A 17 -2.98 -42.11 8.31
N ALA A 18 -2.86 -42.59 9.54
CA ALA A 18 -4.00 -43.13 10.28
C ALA A 18 -4.98 -41.99 10.69
N PRO A 19 -6.29 -42.25 10.82
CA PRO A 19 -7.27 -41.24 11.25
C PRO A 19 -6.93 -40.59 12.60
N GLU A 20 -6.44 -41.40 13.54
CA GLU A 20 -6.00 -40.96 14.86
C GLU A 20 -4.77 -40.04 14.79
N GLN A 21 -3.85 -40.31 13.85
CA GLN A 21 -2.68 -39.46 13.61
C GLN A 21 -3.07 -38.13 12.97
N ALA A 22 -4.06 -38.12 12.09
CA ALA A 22 -4.59 -36.91 11.47
C ALA A 22 -5.18 -35.96 12.53
N GLU A 23 -5.92 -36.50 13.50
CA GLU A 23 -6.51 -35.71 14.58
C GLU A 23 -5.45 -35.21 15.57
N ALA A 24 -4.51 -36.06 15.99
CA ALA A 24 -3.40 -35.66 16.85
C ALA A 24 -2.48 -34.60 16.21
N LEU A 25 -2.20 -34.71 14.91
CA LEU A 25 -1.44 -33.70 14.17
C LEU A 25 -2.19 -32.38 14.07
N TRP A 26 -3.51 -32.42 13.84
CA TRP A 26 -4.34 -31.23 13.81
C TRP A 26 -4.38 -30.53 15.17
N GLU A 27 -4.52 -31.27 16.27
CA GLU A 27 -4.48 -30.70 17.63
C GLU A 27 -3.13 -30.07 17.94
N ALA A 28 -2.02 -30.78 17.69
CA ALA A 28 -0.68 -30.27 17.93
C ALA A 28 -0.38 -29.00 17.09
N LEU A 29 -0.82 -28.97 15.84
CA LEU A 29 -0.67 -27.79 14.97
C LEU A 29 -1.61 -26.65 15.37
N SER A 30 -2.81 -26.96 15.84
CA SER A 30 -3.77 -25.98 16.35
C SER A 30 -3.26 -25.33 17.63
N GLU A 31 -2.71 -26.11 18.56
CA GLU A 31 -2.07 -25.58 19.77
C GLU A 31 -0.82 -24.76 19.44
N ARG A 32 0.02 -25.25 18.54
CA ARG A 32 1.18 -24.49 18.05
C ARG A 32 0.77 -23.16 17.42
N ASN A 33 -0.33 -23.14 16.66
CA ASN A 33 -0.85 -21.95 16.00
C ASN A 33 -1.74 -21.06 16.89
N LYS A 34 -2.26 -21.52 18.04
CA LYS A 34 -2.92 -20.64 19.03
C LYS A 34 -2.01 -19.50 19.47
N SER A 35 -0.69 -19.75 19.55
CA SER A 35 0.33 -18.72 19.84
C SER A 35 0.60 -17.77 18.66
N ARG A 36 0.27 -18.21 17.43
CA ARG A 36 0.50 -17.49 16.18
C ARG A 36 -0.81 -16.88 15.72
N SER A 37 -1.28 -15.89 16.50
CA SER A 37 -2.44 -15.02 16.28
C SER A 37 -2.87 -14.90 14.81
N GLN A 38 -3.68 -15.85 14.33
CA GLN A 38 -4.38 -15.75 13.06
C GLN A 38 -5.66 -14.97 13.36
N PHE A 39 -5.80 -13.78 12.77
CA PHE A 39 -7.03 -12.97 12.67
C PHE A 39 -8.16 -13.36 13.65
N GLY A 40 -7.91 -13.18 14.95
CA GLY A 40 -8.93 -13.35 15.97
C GLY A 40 -9.84 -12.12 16.02
N MET A 41 -11.07 -12.29 16.49
CA MET A 41 -12.00 -11.20 16.79
C MET A 41 -11.34 -10.07 17.61
N ALA A 42 -10.38 -10.43 18.47
CA ALA A 42 -9.55 -9.48 19.20
C ALA A 42 -8.67 -8.59 18.30
N ASN A 43 -7.98 -9.14 17.29
CA ASN A 43 -7.18 -8.34 16.35
C ASN A 43 -8.07 -7.42 15.50
N ALA A 44 -9.26 -7.89 15.12
CA ALA A 44 -10.23 -7.07 14.42
C ALA A 44 -10.71 -5.90 15.30
N ALA A 45 -11.04 -6.18 16.57
CA ALA A 45 -11.41 -5.16 17.54
C ALA A 45 -10.27 -4.15 17.80
N TYR A 46 -9.03 -4.61 17.93
CA TYR A 46 -7.86 -3.72 18.08
C TYR A 46 -7.66 -2.82 16.85
N SER A 47 -7.78 -3.39 15.65
CA SER A 47 -7.62 -2.63 14.40
C SER A 47 -8.75 -1.62 14.21
N PHE A 48 -9.98 -2.01 14.53
CA PHE A 48 -11.15 -1.13 14.47
C PHE A 48 -11.08 -0.02 15.51
N GLY A 49 -10.70 -0.34 16.75
CA GLY A 49 -10.46 0.63 17.81
C GLY A 49 -9.36 1.63 17.43
N ALA A 50 -8.25 1.16 16.83
CA ALA A 50 -7.20 2.05 16.34
C ALA A 50 -7.71 3.00 15.25
N ALA A 51 -8.54 2.52 14.32
CA ALA A 51 -9.18 3.37 13.31
C ALA A 51 -10.09 4.43 13.93
N ILE A 52 -10.91 4.07 14.92
CA ILE A 52 -11.76 5.01 15.66
C ILE A 52 -10.89 6.10 16.33
N VAL A 53 -9.79 5.71 16.99
CA VAL A 53 -8.90 6.67 17.64
C VAL A 53 -8.30 7.64 16.62
N ILE A 54 -7.83 7.15 15.47
CA ILE A 54 -7.29 8.01 14.41
C ILE A 54 -8.35 8.99 13.91
N CYS A 55 -9.58 8.53 13.65
CA CYS A 55 -10.69 9.39 13.24
C CYS A 55 -11.06 10.42 14.32
N ALA A 56 -11.14 10.00 15.58
CA ALA A 56 -11.45 10.89 16.71
C ALA A 56 -10.38 11.96 16.89
N MET A 57 -9.10 11.63 16.68
CA MET A 57 -8.00 12.60 16.73
C MET A 57 -8.02 13.57 15.54
N GLY A 58 -8.42 13.11 14.35
CA GLY A 58 -8.70 13.98 13.21
C GLY A 58 -9.83 14.98 13.50
N TRP A 59 -10.89 14.52 14.17
CA TRP A 59 -11.98 15.39 14.61
C TRP A 59 -11.56 16.36 15.72
N PHE A 60 -10.78 15.89 16.68
CA PHE A 60 -10.21 16.72 17.75
C PHE A 60 -9.41 17.88 17.18
N MET A 61 -8.64 17.69 16.11
CA MET A 61 -7.90 18.77 15.45
C MET A 61 -8.79 19.95 15.06
N LEU A 62 -10.01 19.69 14.55
CA LEU A 62 -10.93 20.73 14.09
C LEU A 62 -11.50 21.55 15.25
N LEU A 63 -11.81 20.91 16.39
CA LEU A 63 -12.43 21.58 17.54
C LEU A 63 -11.42 22.16 18.54
N ALA A 64 -10.30 21.47 18.73
CA ALA A 64 -9.35 21.79 19.80
C ALA A 64 -8.62 23.10 19.53
N GLU A 65 -8.48 23.48 18.27
CA GLU A 65 -7.89 24.77 17.92
C GLU A 65 -8.78 25.95 18.36
N GLU A 66 -10.10 25.84 18.18
CA GLU A 66 -11.06 26.86 18.62
C GLU A 66 -11.11 26.97 20.15
N ALA A 67 -10.96 25.85 20.86
CA ALA A 67 -11.06 25.80 22.32
C ALA A 67 -9.77 26.12 23.07
N PHE A 68 -8.62 25.62 22.59
CA PHE A 68 -7.33 25.65 23.33
C PHE A 68 -6.23 26.44 22.62
N GLY A 69 -6.46 26.89 21.39
CA GLY A 69 -5.44 27.49 20.54
C GLY A 69 -4.34 26.51 20.11
N SER A 70 -3.48 26.93 19.18
CA SER A 70 -2.45 26.08 18.57
C SER A 70 -1.47 25.47 19.59
N GLY A 71 -1.09 26.21 20.63
CA GLY A 71 -0.22 25.69 21.70
C GLY A 71 -0.86 24.57 22.53
N GLY A 72 -2.15 24.69 22.85
CA GLY A 72 -2.89 23.66 23.58
C GLY A 72 -3.03 22.37 22.76
N VAL A 73 -3.28 22.49 21.46
CA VAL A 73 -3.31 21.33 20.54
C VAL A 73 -1.93 20.68 20.44
N CYS A 74 -0.84 21.46 20.38
CA CYS A 74 0.52 20.92 20.34
C CYS A 74 0.87 20.10 21.59
N LEU A 75 0.57 20.63 22.78
CA LEU A 75 0.85 19.94 24.04
C LEU A 75 0.02 18.66 24.19
N THR A 76 -1.27 18.73 23.87
CA THR A 76 -2.15 17.55 23.95
C THR A 76 -1.74 16.47 22.95
N ALA A 77 -1.46 16.83 21.69
CA ALA A 77 -0.97 15.87 20.68
C ALA A 77 0.35 15.22 21.10
N SER A 78 1.30 16.01 21.61
CA SER A 78 2.59 15.50 22.11
C SER A 78 2.40 14.53 23.29
N PHE A 79 1.47 14.84 24.20
CA PHE A 79 1.12 13.96 25.31
C PHE A 79 0.53 12.64 24.82
N TYR A 80 -0.43 12.67 23.88
CA TYR A 80 -0.99 11.45 23.28
C TYR A 80 0.06 10.61 22.56
N ILE A 81 0.95 11.22 21.77
CA ILE A 81 2.07 10.54 21.11
C ILE A 81 2.91 9.79 22.14
N LEU A 82 3.31 10.47 23.22
CA LEU A 82 4.11 9.88 24.29
C LEU A 82 3.38 8.71 24.97
N CYS A 83 2.12 8.90 25.34
CA CYS A 83 1.30 7.86 25.97
C CYS A 83 1.14 6.62 25.07
N PHE A 84 0.79 6.80 23.80
CA PHE A 84 0.61 5.70 22.86
C PHE A 84 1.92 5.00 22.53
N PHE A 85 3.02 5.74 22.40
CA PHE A 85 4.34 5.17 22.16
C PHE A 85 4.82 4.34 23.36
N LEU A 86 4.70 4.86 24.59
CA LEU A 86 5.06 4.15 25.81
C LEU A 86 4.18 2.92 26.06
N ALA A 87 2.86 3.06 25.90
CA ALA A 87 1.94 1.93 26.02
C ALA A 87 2.24 0.86 24.96
N GLY A 88 2.48 1.27 23.72
CA GLY A 88 2.80 0.38 22.61
C GLY A 88 4.11 -0.38 22.82
N THR A 89 5.16 0.31 23.26
CA THR A 89 6.47 -0.32 23.59
C THR A 89 6.37 -1.29 24.76
N ILE A 90 5.65 -0.94 25.83
CA ILE A 90 5.41 -1.83 26.97
C ILE A 90 4.67 -3.09 26.54
N LEU A 91 3.59 -2.95 25.75
CA LEU A 91 2.80 -4.09 25.29
C LEU A 91 3.58 -4.98 24.32
N TRP A 92 4.40 -4.38 23.46
CA TRP A 92 5.25 -5.10 22.52
C TRP A 92 6.33 -5.93 23.25
N TYR A 93 7.13 -5.29 24.11
CA TYR A 93 8.31 -5.92 24.71
C TYR A 93 8.01 -6.70 25.99
N LYS A 94 7.15 -6.18 26.89
CA LYS A 94 6.91 -6.81 28.21
C LYS A 94 5.76 -7.82 28.18
N LYS A 95 4.73 -7.58 27.36
CA LYS A 95 3.51 -8.43 27.31
C LYS A 95 3.44 -9.31 26.07
N ASN A 96 4.38 -9.18 25.13
CA ASN A 96 4.43 -9.92 23.87
C ASN A 96 3.14 -9.79 23.02
N LEU A 97 2.37 -8.71 23.23
CA LEU A 97 1.14 -8.40 22.49
C LEU A 97 1.49 -7.57 21.25
N LYS A 98 2.19 -8.21 20.29
CA LYS A 98 2.80 -7.53 19.14
C LYS A 98 1.80 -6.73 18.29
N VAL A 99 0.65 -7.32 17.97
CA VAL A 99 -0.36 -6.63 17.12
C VAL A 99 -0.85 -5.34 17.79
N LEU A 100 -1.29 -5.42 19.05
CA LEU A 100 -1.78 -4.25 19.78
C LEU A 100 -0.67 -3.21 20.01
N GLY A 101 0.52 -3.65 20.42
CA GLY A 101 1.66 -2.75 20.64
C GLY A 101 2.05 -1.99 19.36
N GLY A 102 2.10 -2.69 18.23
CA GLY A 102 2.38 -2.10 16.92
C GLY A 102 1.29 -1.12 16.47
N LEU A 103 0.01 -1.43 16.70
CA LEU A 103 -1.11 -0.53 16.39
C LEU A 103 -1.05 0.77 17.20
N LEU A 104 -0.79 0.71 18.51
CA LEU A 104 -0.68 1.92 19.35
C LEU A 104 0.47 2.82 18.90
N VAL A 105 1.62 2.23 18.57
CA VAL A 105 2.74 3.02 18.02
C VAL A 105 2.40 3.57 16.64
N THR A 106 1.60 2.88 15.84
CA THR A 106 1.10 3.42 14.56
C THR A 106 0.21 4.64 14.79
N ILE A 107 -0.68 4.61 15.78
CA ILE A 107 -1.48 5.78 16.17
C ILE A 107 -0.56 6.94 16.57
N ALA A 108 0.48 6.69 17.37
CA ALA A 108 1.45 7.72 17.74
C ALA A 108 2.12 8.36 16.52
N VAL A 109 2.50 7.57 15.51
CA VAL A 109 3.05 8.09 14.24
C VAL A 109 2.02 8.91 13.46
N CYS A 110 0.76 8.47 13.40
CA CYS A 110 -0.31 9.22 12.74
C CYS A 110 -0.63 10.57 13.41
N LEU A 111 -0.22 10.77 14.67
CA LEU A 111 -0.37 12.04 15.40
C LEU A 111 0.83 12.99 15.22
N ALA A 112 1.96 12.52 14.69
CA ALA A 112 3.13 13.36 14.41
C ALA A 112 2.82 14.59 13.51
N PRO A 113 2.04 14.47 12.41
CA PRO A 113 1.73 15.65 11.59
C PRO A 113 0.86 16.65 12.34
N LEU A 114 -0.05 16.18 13.20
CA LEU A 114 -0.88 17.04 14.04
C LEU A 114 -0.02 17.88 15.00
N ALA A 115 0.89 17.23 15.75
CA ALA A 115 1.79 17.91 16.66
C ALA A 115 2.69 18.92 15.93
N THR A 116 3.21 18.54 14.75
CA THR A 116 4.08 19.40 13.94
C THR A 116 3.33 20.61 13.41
N TYR A 117 2.09 20.44 12.93
CA TYR A 117 1.24 21.54 12.45
C TYR A 117 0.93 22.53 13.56
N SER A 118 0.50 22.03 14.72
CA SER A 118 0.20 22.88 15.88
C SER A 118 1.44 23.62 16.39
N LEU A 119 2.61 22.97 16.37
CA LEU A 119 3.88 23.60 16.73
C LEU A 119 4.27 24.71 15.75
N GLN A 120 4.16 24.48 14.44
CA GLN A 120 4.41 25.50 13.42
C GLN A 120 3.55 26.73 13.65
N ARG A 121 2.25 26.52 13.86
CA ARG A 121 1.30 27.61 14.09
C ARG A 121 1.53 28.32 15.42
N TRP A 122 1.94 27.60 16.47
CA TRP A 122 2.25 28.20 17.78
C TRP A 122 3.51 29.08 17.71
N LEU A 123 4.54 28.64 17.01
CA LEU A 123 5.78 29.41 16.82
C LEU A 123 5.67 30.48 15.72
N GLY A 124 4.54 30.56 15.02
CA GLY A 124 4.38 31.44 13.86
C GLY A 124 5.29 31.09 12.68
N ILE A 125 5.80 29.85 12.63
CA ILE A 125 6.70 29.37 11.57
C ILE A 125 5.85 29.01 10.36
N TRP A 126 5.83 29.93 9.40
CA TRP A 126 5.29 29.69 8.07
C TRP A 126 6.44 29.76 7.07
N PRO A 127 7.00 28.62 6.62
CA PRO A 127 8.20 28.60 5.76
C PRO A 127 8.06 29.42 4.48
N LEU A 128 6.81 29.68 4.07
CA LEU A 128 6.47 30.41 2.87
C LEU A 128 5.68 31.72 3.16
N GLY A 129 5.07 31.92 4.34
CA GLY A 129 4.36 33.16 4.71
C GLY A 129 2.97 32.95 5.33
N ASN A 130 2.40 33.99 5.96
CA ASN A 130 1.09 33.94 6.64
C ASN A 130 -0.05 33.79 5.62
N PRO A 131 -0.92 32.75 5.70
CA PRO A 131 -2.00 32.55 4.75
C PRO A 131 -3.06 33.63 4.92
N GLY A 132 -2.98 34.67 4.09
CA GLY A 132 -4.08 35.62 3.90
C GLY A 132 -5.31 34.96 3.27
N ASN A 133 -6.20 35.78 2.69
CA ASN A 133 -7.51 35.38 2.17
C ASN A 133 -7.51 34.13 1.26
N TYR A 134 -8.65 33.43 1.30
CA TYR A 134 -9.03 32.11 0.77
C TYR A 134 -8.51 31.67 -0.62
N GLN A 135 -8.04 32.58 -1.46
CA GLN A 135 -7.62 32.27 -2.85
C GLN A 135 -6.16 31.81 -2.95
N ASP A 136 -5.25 32.29 -2.09
CA ASP A 136 -3.86 31.83 -2.07
C ASP A 136 -3.64 30.60 -1.16
N TYR A 137 -4.70 30.20 -0.44
CA TYR A 137 -4.69 29.10 0.53
C TYR A 137 -4.10 27.80 -0.05
N TYR A 138 -4.43 27.46 -1.30
CA TYR A 138 -3.97 26.21 -1.94
C TYR A 138 -2.47 26.13 -2.22
N ILE A 139 -1.77 27.26 -2.30
CA ILE A 139 -0.33 27.30 -2.61
C ILE A 139 0.48 27.24 -1.31
N TRP A 140 0.07 28.00 -0.30
CA TRP A 140 0.75 28.07 1.00
C TRP A 140 0.56 26.80 1.83
N VAL A 141 -0.61 26.18 1.72
CA VAL A 141 -0.91 24.90 2.35
C VAL A 141 0.05 23.81 1.88
N LYS A 142 0.57 23.84 0.65
CA LYS A 142 1.50 22.83 0.11
C LYS A 142 2.90 22.91 0.72
N GLY A 143 3.41 24.11 1.00
CA GLY A 143 4.76 24.26 1.59
C GLY A 143 4.84 23.98 3.09
N SER A 144 3.79 24.28 3.85
CA SER A 144 3.70 23.89 5.27
C SER A 144 3.49 22.38 5.44
N ARG A 145 2.76 21.73 4.51
CA ARG A 145 2.52 20.28 4.51
C ARG A 145 3.77 19.42 4.31
N PHE A 146 4.74 19.88 3.51
CA PHE A 146 6.02 19.18 3.33
C PHE A 146 6.70 18.83 4.67
N LEU A 147 6.72 19.78 5.61
CA LEU A 147 7.30 19.55 6.94
C LEU A 147 6.48 18.55 7.78
N LEU A 148 5.15 18.51 7.60
CA LEU A 148 4.28 17.55 8.28
C LEU A 148 4.54 16.12 7.78
N GLU A 149 4.69 15.96 6.47
CA GLU A 149 5.00 14.69 5.83
C GLU A 149 6.39 14.20 6.23
N LEU A 150 7.39 15.10 6.19
CA LEU A 150 8.75 14.80 6.62
C LEU A 150 8.78 14.37 8.09
N ALA A 151 8.07 15.08 8.98
CA ALA A 151 7.95 14.71 10.38
C ALA A 151 7.33 13.32 10.55
N THR A 152 6.29 13.00 9.78
CA THR A 152 5.62 11.68 9.82
C THR A 152 6.54 10.57 9.31
N ILE A 153 7.28 10.81 8.22
CA ILE A 153 8.26 9.86 7.67
C ILE A 153 9.38 9.60 8.68
N LEU A 154 9.94 10.65 9.29
CA LEU A 154 10.99 10.53 10.31
C LEU A 154 10.49 9.81 11.56
N ALA A 155 9.32 10.20 12.09
CA ALA A 155 8.70 9.56 13.24
C ALA A 155 8.42 8.08 12.95
N GLY A 156 7.87 7.76 11.79
CA GLY A 156 7.61 6.39 11.35
C GLY A 156 8.90 5.58 11.17
N ALA A 157 9.97 6.16 10.62
CA ALA A 157 11.26 5.48 10.47
C ALA A 157 11.92 5.18 11.82
N VAL A 158 11.85 6.12 12.78
CA VAL A 158 12.31 5.90 14.15
C VAL A 158 11.46 4.82 14.84
N ALA A 159 10.13 4.89 14.69
CA ALA A 159 9.21 3.91 15.25
C ALA A 159 9.43 2.50 14.67
N LEU A 160 9.67 2.36 13.36
CA LEU A 160 9.99 1.09 12.72
C LEU A 160 11.29 0.47 13.22
N LYS A 161 12.31 1.29 13.52
CA LYS A 161 13.56 0.81 14.14
C LYS A 161 13.31 0.29 15.55
N ALA A 162 12.44 0.95 16.31
CA ALA A 162 12.11 0.57 17.68
C ALA A 162 11.13 -0.62 17.74
N ILE A 163 10.19 -0.71 16.82
CA ILE A 163 9.14 -1.73 16.75
C ILE A 163 9.00 -2.17 15.30
N PRO A 164 9.58 -3.31 14.92
CA PRO A 164 9.46 -3.84 13.56
C PRO A 164 8.05 -4.40 13.38
N PHE A 165 7.11 -3.54 13.00
CA PHE A 165 5.71 -3.88 12.71
C PHE A 165 5.32 -3.38 11.31
N PRO A 166 4.90 -4.26 10.38
CA PRO A 166 4.64 -3.92 8.98
C PRO A 166 3.68 -2.78 8.76
N PHE A 167 2.63 -2.70 9.57
CA PHE A 167 1.60 -1.68 9.39
C PHE A 167 2.13 -0.26 9.64
N LEU A 168 3.25 -0.10 10.36
CA LEU A 168 3.93 1.21 10.50
C LEU A 168 4.47 1.75 9.17
N SER A 169 4.68 0.90 8.16
CA SER A 169 5.02 1.36 6.81
C SER A 169 3.85 2.11 6.13
N ALA A 170 2.61 1.89 6.56
CA ALA A 170 1.43 2.54 5.99
C ALA A 170 1.43 4.08 6.14
N PRO A 171 1.55 4.68 7.35
CA PRO A 171 1.60 6.13 7.48
C PRO A 171 2.82 6.77 6.81
N ILE A 172 3.95 6.07 6.77
CA ILE A 172 5.18 6.54 6.10
C ILE A 172 4.94 6.65 4.60
N THR A 173 4.40 5.59 4.00
CA THR A 173 4.17 5.53 2.55
C THR A 173 3.01 6.40 2.10
N PHE A 174 1.98 6.54 2.93
CA PHE A 174 0.93 7.53 2.75
C PHE A 174 1.50 8.96 2.74
N SER A 175 2.38 9.29 3.69
CA SER A 175 3.04 10.60 3.75
C SER A 175 3.96 10.83 2.55
N LEU A 176 4.71 9.81 2.11
CA LEU A 176 5.51 9.88 0.89
C LEU A 176 4.66 10.16 -0.35
N TRP A 177 3.48 9.55 -0.43
CA TRP A 177 2.57 9.80 -1.55
C TRP A 177 2.05 11.24 -1.57
N TYR A 178 1.63 11.79 -0.43
CA TYR A 178 1.25 13.21 -0.33
C TYR A 178 2.43 14.14 -0.66
N MET A 179 3.63 13.79 -0.19
CA MET A 179 4.87 14.53 -0.47
C MET A 179 5.15 14.66 -1.95
N SER A 180 4.76 13.68 -2.77
CA SER A 180 4.89 13.81 -4.23
C SER A 180 4.07 14.96 -4.81
N MET A 181 2.90 15.25 -4.25
CA MET A 181 2.03 16.35 -4.69
C MET A 181 2.61 17.71 -4.25
N ASP A 182 3.20 17.74 -3.06
CA ASP A 182 3.76 18.95 -2.46
C ASP A 182 5.20 19.26 -2.92
N LEU A 183 5.89 18.30 -3.56
CA LEU A 183 7.22 18.51 -4.17
C LEU A 183 7.17 19.33 -5.46
N THR A 184 6.02 19.35 -6.16
CA THR A 184 5.89 19.98 -7.48
C THR A 184 6.22 21.48 -7.48
N PRO A 185 5.69 22.32 -6.57
CA PRO A 185 6.06 23.73 -6.48
C PRO A 185 7.55 23.95 -6.17
N LEU A 186 8.14 23.07 -5.34
CA LEU A 186 9.53 23.19 -4.88
C LEU A 186 10.54 22.82 -5.98
N LEU A 187 10.20 21.86 -6.85
CA LEU A 187 11.04 21.45 -7.98
C LEU A 187 11.03 22.46 -9.13
N PHE A 188 9.88 23.05 -9.44
CA PHE A 188 9.74 23.97 -10.57
C PHE A 188 9.97 25.45 -10.19
N GLY A 189 10.06 25.78 -8.90
CA GLY A 189 10.29 27.15 -8.43
C GLY A 189 9.19 28.14 -8.83
N GLN A 190 8.02 27.62 -9.24
CA GLN A 190 6.88 28.40 -9.71
C GLN A 190 5.62 27.97 -8.96
N ILE A 191 4.82 28.97 -8.62
CA ILE A 191 3.56 28.81 -7.88
C ILE A 191 2.44 28.28 -8.80
N ALA A 192 2.50 28.61 -10.09
CA ALA A 192 1.63 28.09 -11.12
C ALA A 192 2.35 26.99 -11.91
N PHE A 193 1.77 25.80 -11.96
CA PHE A 193 2.22 24.67 -12.77
C PHE A 193 1.01 24.10 -13.51
N THR A 194 1.25 23.44 -14.63
CA THR A 194 0.19 22.81 -15.42
C THR A 194 -0.24 21.49 -14.79
N TRP A 195 -1.49 21.09 -15.02
CA TRP A 195 -1.99 19.77 -14.60
C TRP A 195 -1.09 18.63 -15.10
N GLU A 196 -0.59 18.76 -16.33
CA GLU A 196 0.35 17.81 -16.95
C GLU A 196 1.67 17.66 -16.18
N GLN A 197 2.22 18.77 -15.66
CA GLN A 197 3.45 18.74 -14.86
C GLN A 197 3.25 17.96 -13.55
N GLN A 198 2.09 18.10 -12.90
CA GLN A 198 1.78 17.32 -11.69
C GLN A 198 1.67 15.82 -11.99
N LEU A 199 1.04 15.47 -13.10
CA LEU A 199 0.93 14.07 -13.51
C LEU A 199 2.31 13.49 -13.83
N LEU A 200 3.19 14.25 -14.48
CA LEU A 200 4.55 13.80 -14.79
C LEU A 200 5.36 13.56 -13.50
N VAL A 201 5.28 14.46 -12.53
CA VAL A 201 5.91 14.27 -11.21
C VAL A 201 5.34 13.03 -10.51
N GLY A 202 4.02 12.87 -10.47
CA GLY A 202 3.36 11.71 -9.87
C GLY A 202 3.77 10.39 -10.51
N LEU A 203 3.93 10.36 -11.84
CA LEU A 203 4.36 9.19 -12.61
C LEU A 203 5.79 8.78 -12.23
N TRP A 204 6.75 9.71 -12.30
CA TRP A 204 8.15 9.40 -12.00
C TRP A 204 8.38 9.13 -10.51
N PHE A 205 7.69 9.85 -9.64
CA PHE A 205 7.74 9.61 -8.20
C PHE A 205 7.16 8.24 -7.84
N GLY A 206 6.00 7.89 -8.39
CA GLY A 206 5.40 6.57 -8.22
C GLY A 206 6.34 5.46 -8.69
N LEU A 207 6.99 5.64 -9.85
CA LEU A 207 7.99 4.71 -10.34
C LEU A 207 9.20 4.59 -9.41
N ALA A 208 9.71 5.71 -8.87
CA ALA A 208 10.79 5.69 -7.88
C ALA A 208 10.38 4.93 -6.61
N CYS A 209 9.16 5.14 -6.10
CA CYS A 209 8.62 4.37 -4.98
C CYS A 209 8.56 2.87 -5.28
N LEU A 210 8.17 2.47 -6.50
CA LEU A 210 8.15 1.05 -6.90
C LEU A 210 9.55 0.43 -6.93
N VAL A 211 10.56 1.19 -7.36
CA VAL A 211 11.97 0.75 -7.34
C VAL A 211 12.46 0.58 -5.90
N VAL A 212 12.16 1.55 -5.02
CA VAL A 212 12.50 1.44 -3.59
C VAL A 212 11.74 0.29 -2.93
N ALA A 213 10.47 0.06 -3.27
CA ALA A 213 9.69 -1.08 -2.76
C ALA A 213 10.32 -2.41 -3.16
N TYR A 214 10.77 -2.53 -4.41
CA TYR A 214 11.50 -3.70 -4.87
C TYR A 214 12.84 -3.88 -4.16
N TRP A 215 13.57 -2.78 -3.95
CA TRP A 215 14.82 -2.83 -3.19
C TRP A 215 14.60 -3.28 -1.74
N VAL A 216 13.56 -2.79 -1.07
CA VAL A 216 13.17 -3.22 0.28
C VAL A 216 12.77 -4.70 0.27
N ASP A 217 11.96 -5.15 -0.69
CA ASP A 217 11.55 -6.55 -0.83
C ASP A 217 12.74 -7.51 -1.02
N LEU A 218 13.83 -7.05 -1.66
CA LEU A 218 15.08 -7.81 -1.80
C LEU A 218 15.91 -7.88 -0.51
N HIS A 219 15.93 -6.80 0.28
CA HIS A 219 16.75 -6.71 1.50
C HIS A 219 16.05 -7.27 2.74
N THR A 220 14.72 -7.25 2.76
CA THR A 220 13.92 -7.92 3.79
C THR A 220 13.92 -9.42 3.50
N LYS A 221 14.43 -10.25 4.42
CA LYS A 221 14.45 -11.72 4.25
C LYS A 221 13.04 -12.24 3.95
N ARG A 222 12.79 -12.73 2.73
CA ARG A 222 11.54 -13.42 2.35
C ARG A 222 11.19 -14.47 3.40
N GLY A 223 10.11 -14.23 4.15
CA GLY A 223 9.68 -15.06 5.27
C GLY A 223 9.42 -14.28 6.57
N GLN A 224 9.93 -13.06 6.69
CA GLN A 224 9.47 -12.09 7.69
C GLN A 224 8.40 -11.17 7.07
N GLU A 225 7.41 -10.85 7.89
CA GLU A 225 6.44 -9.74 7.80
C GLU A 225 6.60 -8.74 6.60
N ASP A 226 5.55 -8.51 5.80
CA ASP A 226 5.61 -7.76 4.52
C ASP A 226 5.61 -6.22 4.71
N TYR A 227 6.80 -5.64 4.81
CA TYR A 227 7.01 -4.19 4.92
C TYR A 227 6.88 -3.42 3.60
N ALA A 228 7.07 -4.09 2.46
CA ALA A 228 7.07 -3.43 1.16
C ALA A 228 5.66 -3.25 0.58
N PHE A 229 4.67 -3.98 1.10
CA PHE A 229 3.28 -3.95 0.62
C PHE A 229 2.72 -2.53 0.46
N TRP A 230 2.81 -1.70 1.51
CA TRP A 230 2.24 -0.36 1.49
C TRP A 230 2.97 0.57 0.53
N LEU A 231 4.30 0.42 0.39
CA LEU A 231 5.08 1.20 -0.56
C LEU A 231 4.75 0.81 -2.00
N TYR A 232 4.53 -0.48 -2.28
CA TYR A 232 4.01 -0.92 -3.56
C TYR A 232 2.61 -0.37 -3.84
N LEU A 233 1.72 -0.39 -2.84
CA LEU A 233 0.35 0.10 -3.00
C LEU A 233 0.30 1.58 -3.36
N PHE A 234 0.93 2.44 -2.55
CA PHE A 234 0.91 3.89 -2.78
C PHE A 234 1.77 4.32 -3.97
N GLY A 235 2.92 3.67 -4.18
CA GLY A 235 3.75 3.90 -5.36
C GLY A 235 3.02 3.56 -6.65
N LEU A 236 2.32 2.41 -6.68
CA LEU A 236 1.53 2.01 -7.84
C LEU A 236 0.29 2.88 -8.02
N LEU A 237 -0.37 3.29 -6.93
CA LEU A 237 -1.50 4.22 -6.98
C LEU A 237 -1.08 5.54 -7.65
N SER A 238 0.04 6.13 -7.21
CA SER A 238 0.56 7.38 -7.79
C SER A 238 0.90 7.22 -9.27
N PHE A 239 1.68 6.18 -9.60
CA PHE A 239 2.06 5.88 -10.97
C PHE A 239 0.85 5.65 -11.88
N TRP A 240 -0.11 4.83 -11.44
CA TRP A 240 -1.24 4.42 -12.24
C TRP A 240 -2.27 5.54 -12.43
N ILE A 241 -2.54 6.34 -11.39
CA ILE A 241 -3.40 7.52 -11.49
C ILE A 241 -2.79 8.52 -12.47
N ALA A 242 -1.50 8.82 -12.32
CA ALA A 242 -0.80 9.72 -13.23
C ALA A 242 -0.87 9.22 -14.68
N LEU A 243 -0.51 7.96 -14.90
CA LEU A 243 -0.54 7.34 -16.23
C LEU A 243 -1.94 7.35 -16.86
N SER A 244 -2.99 7.10 -16.07
CA SER A 244 -4.37 7.04 -16.58
C SER A 244 -4.96 8.42 -16.86
N LEU A 245 -4.53 9.45 -16.13
CA LEU A 245 -4.99 10.83 -16.30
C LEU A 245 -4.17 11.62 -17.32
N MET A 246 -2.95 11.20 -17.66
CA MET A 246 -2.14 11.77 -18.76
C MET A 246 -2.71 11.44 -20.16
N GLY A 247 -3.97 11.01 -20.24
CA GLY A 247 -4.62 10.40 -21.39
C GLY A 247 -4.14 10.96 -22.74
N GLY A 248 -3.75 10.04 -23.62
CA GLY A 248 -3.28 10.41 -24.96
C GLY A 248 -4.42 10.54 -25.95
N ASP A 249 -4.43 11.64 -26.70
CA ASP A 249 -5.38 11.87 -27.80
C ASP A 249 -5.10 10.95 -28.99
N SER A 250 -3.86 10.44 -29.12
CA SER A 250 -3.46 9.56 -30.21
C SER A 250 -3.72 8.08 -29.92
N ASP A 251 -4.07 7.32 -30.96
CA ASP A 251 -4.24 5.85 -30.88
C ASP A 251 -2.97 5.14 -30.42
N LEU A 252 -1.80 5.68 -30.79
CA LEU A 252 -0.50 5.15 -30.35
C LEU A 252 -0.34 5.27 -28.83
N GLN A 253 -0.68 6.41 -28.23
CA GLN A 253 -0.58 6.58 -26.78
C GLN A 253 -1.57 5.68 -26.03
N ARG A 254 -2.78 5.49 -26.56
CA ARG A 254 -3.77 4.56 -25.98
C ARG A 254 -3.30 3.11 -26.07
N PHE A 255 -2.66 2.73 -27.18
CA PHE A 255 -2.03 1.41 -27.33
C PHE A 255 -0.86 1.23 -26.34
N LEU A 256 0.01 2.23 -26.18
CA LEU A 256 1.09 2.22 -25.19
C LEU A 256 0.55 2.12 -23.77
N TYR A 257 -0.53 2.82 -23.44
CA TYR A 257 -1.23 2.69 -22.15
C TYR A 257 -1.68 1.24 -21.88
N CYS A 258 -2.30 0.60 -22.89
CA CYS A 258 -2.69 -0.81 -22.78
C CYS A 258 -1.46 -1.72 -22.59
N LEU A 259 -0.37 -1.47 -23.32
CA LEU A 259 0.88 -2.23 -23.21
C LEU A 259 1.52 -2.10 -21.82
N ILE A 260 1.57 -0.90 -21.25
CA ILE A 260 2.09 -0.66 -19.89
C ILE A 260 1.24 -1.42 -18.86
N ASN A 261 -0.09 -1.35 -18.96
CA ASN A 261 -0.99 -2.09 -18.05
C ASN A 261 -0.87 -3.61 -18.21
N GLY A 262 -0.68 -4.11 -19.43
CA GLY A 262 -0.31 -5.51 -19.68
C GLY A 262 1.02 -5.89 -19.02
N GLY A 263 2.01 -5.00 -19.06
CA GLY A 263 3.27 -5.13 -18.34
C GLY A 263 3.07 -5.23 -16.83
N LEU A 264 2.17 -4.44 -16.23
CA LEU A 264 1.81 -4.54 -14.81
C LEU A 264 1.22 -5.92 -14.46
N ILE A 265 0.37 -6.48 -15.33
CA ILE A 265 -0.19 -7.84 -15.15
C ILE A 265 0.94 -8.88 -15.14
N VAL A 266 1.90 -8.79 -16.07
CA VAL A 266 3.06 -9.69 -16.10
C VAL A 266 3.93 -9.53 -14.84
N LEU A 267 4.20 -8.29 -14.42
CA LEU A 267 4.94 -7.99 -13.19
C LEU A 267 4.25 -8.56 -11.95
N SER A 268 2.92 -8.65 -11.92
CA SER A 268 2.18 -9.26 -10.82
C SER A 268 2.56 -10.73 -10.58
N ALA A 269 2.82 -11.48 -11.66
CA ALA A 269 3.25 -12.87 -11.59
C ALA A 269 4.73 -12.99 -11.18
N LEU A 270 5.58 -12.09 -11.70
CA LEU A 270 7.02 -12.07 -11.40
C LEU A 270 7.31 -11.69 -9.94
N LEU A 271 6.61 -10.68 -9.44
CA LEU A 271 6.76 -10.18 -8.06
C LEU A 271 5.85 -10.93 -7.07
N LYS A 272 4.96 -11.81 -7.54
CA LYS A 272 3.93 -12.50 -6.74
C LYS A 272 3.05 -11.53 -5.92
N ARG A 273 2.83 -10.31 -6.43
CA ARG A 273 2.06 -9.25 -5.76
C ARG A 273 0.75 -8.96 -6.50
N ARG A 274 -0.37 -9.26 -5.85
CA ARG A 274 -1.73 -9.11 -6.41
C ARG A 274 -2.10 -7.67 -6.76
N VAL A 275 -1.48 -6.68 -6.09
CA VAL A 275 -1.77 -5.25 -6.31
C VAL A 275 -1.51 -4.87 -7.78
N PHE A 276 -0.42 -5.35 -8.37
CA PHE A 276 -0.11 -5.12 -9.79
C PHE A 276 -1.15 -5.70 -10.75
N LEU A 277 -1.73 -6.85 -10.41
CA LEU A 277 -2.79 -7.48 -11.21
C LEU A 277 -4.06 -6.62 -11.18
N LEU A 278 -4.41 -6.06 -10.02
CA LEU A 278 -5.60 -5.22 -9.87
C LEU A 278 -5.48 -3.95 -10.72
N PHE A 279 -4.39 -3.18 -10.57
CA PHE A 279 -4.20 -1.95 -11.35
C PHE A 279 -4.01 -2.20 -12.84
N GLY A 280 -3.17 -3.18 -13.22
CA GLY A 280 -3.00 -3.55 -14.63
C GLY A 280 -4.29 -4.05 -15.27
N GLY A 281 -5.05 -4.88 -14.55
CA GLY A 281 -6.37 -5.35 -15.00
C GLY A 281 -7.37 -4.19 -15.18
N MET A 282 -7.46 -3.28 -14.21
CA MET A 282 -8.31 -2.09 -14.31
C MET A 282 -7.94 -1.23 -15.52
N GLY A 283 -6.65 -1.01 -15.78
CA GLY A 283 -6.22 -0.21 -16.94
C GLY A 283 -6.49 -0.89 -18.28
N VAL A 284 -6.22 -2.19 -18.41
CA VAL A 284 -6.57 -2.94 -19.63
C VAL A 284 -8.08 -2.93 -19.86
N LEU A 285 -8.89 -3.15 -18.81
CA LEU A 285 -10.34 -3.07 -18.90
C LEU A 285 -10.80 -1.67 -19.31
N GLY A 286 -10.26 -0.61 -18.71
CA GLY A 286 -10.56 0.77 -19.09
C GLY A 286 -10.27 1.06 -20.57
N TYR A 287 -9.12 0.58 -21.08
CA TYR A 287 -8.79 0.69 -22.50
C TYR A 287 -9.77 -0.08 -23.39
N LEU A 288 -10.05 -1.35 -23.07
CA LEU A 288 -10.96 -2.18 -23.85
C LEU A 288 -12.39 -1.63 -23.83
N SER A 289 -12.85 -1.08 -22.71
CA SER A 289 -14.14 -0.41 -22.60
C SER A 289 -14.20 0.85 -23.47
N ASN A 290 -13.15 1.68 -23.49
CA ASN A 290 -13.08 2.85 -24.34
C ASN A 290 -13.08 2.46 -25.84
N LEU A 291 -12.27 1.47 -26.20
CA LEU A 291 -12.22 0.94 -27.57
C LEU A 291 -13.56 0.35 -28.00
N ALA A 292 -14.21 -0.43 -27.12
CA ALA A 292 -15.51 -1.00 -27.40
C ALA A 292 -16.59 0.09 -27.57
N TYR A 293 -16.55 1.14 -26.75
CA TYR A 293 -17.45 2.28 -26.87
C TYR A 293 -17.26 3.00 -28.22
N GLN A 294 -16.01 3.25 -28.64
CA GLN A 294 -15.72 3.93 -29.90
C GLN A 294 -16.08 3.10 -31.14
N ILE A 295 -15.84 1.78 -31.12
CA ILE A 295 -16.06 0.91 -32.28
C ILE A 295 -17.52 0.48 -32.41
N PHE A 296 -18.23 0.29 -31.29
CA PHE A 296 -19.54 -0.37 -31.28
C PHE A 296 -20.67 0.49 -30.71
N GLN A 297 -20.50 1.82 -30.66
CA GLN A 297 -21.46 2.77 -30.10
C GLN A 297 -22.90 2.57 -30.64
N ASP A 298 -23.04 2.13 -31.89
CA ASP A 298 -24.34 1.93 -32.58
C ASP A 298 -24.68 0.45 -32.92
N SER A 299 -24.01 -0.54 -32.32
CA SER A 299 -24.20 -1.95 -32.70
C SER A 299 -24.70 -2.84 -31.55
N VAL A 300 -25.84 -3.51 -31.78
CA VAL A 300 -26.44 -4.51 -30.88
C VAL A 300 -25.52 -5.73 -30.66
N PHE A 301 -24.53 -5.95 -31.55
CA PHE A 301 -23.55 -7.04 -31.44
C PHE A 301 -22.37 -6.73 -30.50
N SER A 302 -22.28 -5.50 -29.96
CA SER A 302 -21.22 -5.09 -29.02
C SER A 302 -21.04 -6.04 -27.84
N PRO A 303 -22.10 -6.40 -27.09
CA PRO A 303 -21.97 -7.23 -25.90
C PRO A 303 -21.52 -8.66 -26.23
N PHE A 304 -21.93 -9.18 -27.39
CA PHE A 304 -21.56 -10.53 -27.84
C PHE A 304 -20.07 -10.62 -28.16
N THR A 305 -19.52 -9.60 -28.82
CA THR A 305 -18.08 -9.53 -29.14
C THR A 305 -17.24 -9.45 -27.87
N LEU A 306 -17.63 -8.59 -26.93
CA LEU A 306 -17.01 -8.50 -25.60
C LEU A 306 -17.05 -9.83 -24.84
N THR A 307 -18.16 -10.56 -24.92
CA THR A 307 -18.31 -11.87 -24.27
C THR A 307 -17.35 -12.89 -24.87
N VAL A 308 -17.20 -12.94 -26.20
CA VAL A 308 -16.25 -13.83 -26.88
C VAL A 308 -14.81 -13.50 -26.50
N VAL A 309 -14.43 -12.22 -26.46
CA VAL A 309 -13.10 -11.78 -26.01
C VAL A 309 -12.86 -12.18 -24.55
N GLY A 310 -13.84 -12.00 -23.67
CA GLY A 310 -13.77 -12.43 -22.27
C GLY A 310 -13.54 -13.94 -22.13
N ILE A 311 -14.31 -14.75 -22.86
CA ILE A 311 -14.15 -16.21 -22.88
C ILE A 311 -12.77 -16.62 -23.43
N ALA A 312 -12.27 -15.93 -24.45
CA ALA A 312 -10.93 -16.18 -24.99
C ALA A 312 -9.83 -15.91 -23.94
N ILE A 313 -9.94 -14.81 -23.19
CA ILE A 313 -8.99 -14.48 -22.10
C ILE A 313 -9.07 -15.54 -20.98
N ILE A 314 -10.26 -15.96 -20.57
CA ILE A 314 -10.44 -17.02 -19.57
C ILE A 314 -9.81 -18.34 -20.04
N SER A 315 -10.03 -18.69 -21.31
CA SER A 315 -9.47 -19.89 -21.93
C SER A 315 -7.94 -19.84 -21.99
N LEU A 316 -7.37 -18.68 -22.33
CA LEU A 316 -5.92 -18.43 -22.27
C LEU A 316 -5.37 -18.55 -20.85
N GLY A 317 -6.12 -18.09 -19.84
CA GLY A 317 -5.79 -18.27 -18.43
C GLY A 317 -5.73 -19.75 -18.02
N LEU A 318 -6.72 -20.54 -18.42
CA LEU A 318 -6.77 -21.99 -18.22
C LEU A 318 -5.61 -22.72 -18.91
N LEU A 319 -5.35 -22.40 -20.18
CA LEU A 319 -4.21 -22.95 -20.95
C LEU A 319 -2.86 -22.61 -20.29
N SER A 320 -2.73 -21.39 -19.78
CA SER A 320 -1.54 -20.94 -19.05
C SER A 320 -1.38 -21.66 -17.72
N GLN A 321 -2.47 -21.97 -17.02
CA GLN A 321 -2.47 -22.77 -15.80
C GLN A 321 -2.01 -24.21 -16.06
N CYS A 322 -2.50 -24.84 -17.13
CA CYS A 322 -2.07 -26.18 -17.54
C CYS A 322 -0.61 -26.23 -18.02
N ARG A 323 -0.08 -25.11 -18.56
CA ARG A 323 1.31 -25.01 -19.04
C ARG A 323 2.27 -24.36 -18.03
N ARG A 324 1.83 -24.03 -16.81
CA ARG A 324 2.67 -23.47 -15.73
C ARG A 324 4.05 -24.14 -15.61
N PRO A 325 4.18 -25.48 -15.54
CA PRO A 325 5.49 -26.11 -15.37
C PRO A 325 6.41 -25.98 -16.61
N LYS A 326 5.87 -25.66 -17.80
CA LYS A 326 6.65 -25.39 -19.02
C LYS A 326 7.04 -23.91 -19.14
N ILE A 327 6.13 -23.00 -18.78
CA ILE A 327 6.35 -21.56 -18.79
C ILE A 327 7.38 -21.17 -17.73
N GLU A 328 7.27 -21.74 -16.52
CA GLU A 328 8.28 -21.56 -15.48
C GLU A 328 9.66 -21.98 -16.00
N ARG A 329 9.80 -23.17 -16.60
CA ARG A 329 11.08 -23.63 -17.17
C ARG A 329 11.66 -22.71 -18.24
N LEU A 330 10.83 -22.04 -19.03
CA LEU A 330 11.26 -21.15 -20.11
C LEU A 330 11.70 -19.78 -19.57
N ILE A 331 10.94 -19.22 -18.62
CA ILE A 331 11.30 -18.01 -17.87
C ILE A 331 12.58 -18.25 -17.04
N PHE A 332 12.70 -19.42 -16.40
CA PHE A 332 13.90 -19.84 -15.68
C PHE A 332 15.13 -19.91 -16.59
N ARG A 333 14.99 -20.17 -17.91
CA ARG A 333 16.11 -20.21 -18.88
C ARG A 333 16.54 -18.81 -19.36
N LEU A 334 15.61 -17.85 -19.40
CA LEU A 334 15.88 -16.48 -19.84
C LEU A 334 16.33 -15.55 -18.71
N LEU A 335 16.12 -15.94 -17.44
CA LEU A 335 16.50 -15.14 -16.28
C LEU A 335 18.00 -15.28 -15.92
N PRO A 336 18.71 -14.16 -15.69
CA PRO A 336 20.07 -14.15 -15.13
C PRO A 336 20.15 -14.89 -13.79
N GLN A 337 21.30 -15.52 -13.51
CA GLN A 337 21.51 -16.40 -12.34
C GLN A 337 21.11 -15.76 -10.98
N ARG A 338 21.27 -14.44 -10.80
CA ARG A 338 20.86 -13.73 -9.57
C ARG A 338 19.34 -13.75 -9.33
N LEU A 339 18.53 -13.62 -10.38
CA LEU A 339 17.06 -13.71 -10.27
C LEU A 339 16.58 -15.16 -10.10
N ARG A 340 17.36 -16.12 -10.61
CA ARG A 340 17.08 -17.56 -10.46
C ARG A 340 17.13 -18.02 -9.00
N GLN A 341 18.11 -17.53 -8.23
CA GLN A 341 18.24 -17.83 -6.80
C GLN A 341 17.11 -17.18 -5.96
N ILE A 342 16.56 -16.06 -6.43
CA ILE A 342 15.46 -15.35 -5.78
C ILE A 342 14.13 -16.13 -5.91
N LEU A 343 13.89 -16.78 -7.05
CA LEU A 343 12.65 -17.57 -7.29
C LEU A 343 12.65 -18.95 -6.60
N LEU A 344 13.81 -19.59 -6.45
CA LEU A 344 13.93 -20.94 -5.88
C LEU A 344 13.70 -21.00 -4.36
N LYS A 345 13.77 -19.87 -3.65
CA LYS A 345 13.66 -19.83 -2.18
C LYS A 345 12.22 -19.85 -1.64
N ASP A 346 11.23 -19.87 -2.54
CA ASP A 346 9.79 -19.86 -2.22
C ASP A 346 9.11 -21.23 -2.46
N ASN A 347 9.85 -22.26 -2.88
CA ASN A 347 9.42 -23.66 -2.82
C ASN A 347 10.06 -24.32 -1.60
#